data_AF-A0A1F3WT93-F1
#
_entry.id   AF-A0A1F3WT93-F1
#
_cell.length_a   1.000
_cell.length_b   1.000
_cell.length_c   1.000
_cell.angle_alpha   90.00
_cell.angle_beta   90.00
_cell.angle_gamma   90.00
#
_symmetry.space_group_name_H-M   'P 1'
#
loop_
_entity.id
_entity.type
_entity.pdbx_description
1 polymer ?
#
loop_
_entity_poly.entity_id
_entity_poly.type
_entity_poly.pdbx_seq_one_letter_code
_entity_poly.pdbx_strand_id
1 'polypeptide(L)'
;MTSKRRSHPDAEPHGETAAHYIVAGVPRGRSDETAAQAVSALSGRRYDSVTLLCITDADDRLLGVIRIADLLAAPPEARLADLMVRDAARVHADVDQEKVASLALHHVLNAIPVVDHSNRLLGVIPSEALLHILRREHVEDLHRFAGISRETHRAREAIESAPLRRARDRLPWLLAGLVGSMFATWVVARFEQALNARVAIAFFVPGLVYLADAIGTQTEAVAVRGLSLSHASLSHLVGNELRTGLLIGITLGAVTFPLVWFAFGDMRLAAGVSIALFCAGGIATTIGLLLPWLLDKLGTDPLLSG
;
A
#
# COMPACT_ATOMS: atom_id res chain seq x y z
N MET A 1 22.38 -51.38 -4.54
CA MET A 1 22.79 -49.99 -4.84
C MET A 1 21.87 -49.52 -5.96
N THR A 2 20.99 -48.54 -5.81
CA THR A 2 21.15 -47.20 -5.23
C THR A 2 19.85 -46.71 -4.58
N SER A 3 20.03 -45.86 -3.57
CA SER A 3 19.05 -45.47 -2.56
C SER A 3 18.00 -44.48 -3.06
N LYS A 4 16.79 -44.72 -2.56
CA LYS A 4 15.52 -44.02 -2.72
C LYS A 4 15.56 -42.70 -1.92
N ARG A 5 15.55 -41.54 -2.58
CA ARG A 5 15.37 -40.24 -1.92
C ARG A 5 13.98 -40.18 -1.29
N ARG A 6 13.95 -40.03 0.04
CA ARG A 6 12.74 -39.78 0.82
C ARG A 6 12.38 -38.30 0.77
N SER A 7 11.07 -38.10 0.70
CA SER A 7 10.26 -36.90 0.84
C SER A 7 10.57 -36.06 2.09
N HIS A 8 10.53 -34.75 1.92
CA HIS A 8 10.06 -33.81 2.94
C HIS A 8 8.85 -33.06 2.37
N PRO A 9 7.65 -33.21 2.96
CA PRO A 9 6.50 -32.38 2.69
C PRO A 9 6.43 -31.21 3.70
N ASP A 10 5.61 -30.22 3.33
CA ASP A 10 4.92 -29.23 4.18
C ASP A 10 5.44 -27.78 4.21
N ALA A 11 4.57 -26.93 3.64
CA ALA A 11 4.33 -25.50 3.85
C ALA A 11 5.34 -24.47 3.28
N GLU A 12 5.22 -24.15 1.99
CA GLU A 12 5.55 -22.80 1.52
C GLU A 12 4.44 -21.84 2.00
N PRO A 13 4.75 -20.79 2.79
CA PRO A 13 3.90 -19.62 2.80
C PRO A 13 4.14 -18.90 1.47
N HIS A 14 3.14 -18.89 0.60
CA HIS A 14 3.02 -17.84 -0.42
C HIS A 14 2.94 -16.50 0.33
N GLY A 15 4.09 -15.91 0.61
CA GLY A 15 4.19 -14.75 1.48
C GLY A 15 5.14 -13.76 0.87
N GLU A 16 4.60 -12.61 0.52
CA GLU A 16 5.27 -11.42 -0.02
C GLU A 16 6.22 -10.80 1.01
N THR A 17 7.22 -11.58 1.38
CA THR A 17 8.12 -11.30 2.50
C THR A 17 9.51 -10.93 1.99
N ALA A 18 10.25 -10.23 2.84
CA ALA A 18 11.64 -9.84 2.65
C ALA A 18 12.50 -11.02 2.15
N ALA A 19 12.24 -12.24 2.64
CA ALA A 19 12.90 -13.49 2.27
C ALA A 19 13.04 -13.70 0.76
N HIS A 20 12.03 -13.33 -0.02
CA HIS A 20 12.02 -13.55 -1.48
C HIS A 20 13.09 -12.73 -2.21
N TYR A 21 13.48 -11.60 -1.65
CA TYR A 21 14.39 -10.63 -2.28
C TYR A 21 15.79 -10.63 -1.65
N ILE A 22 16.06 -11.53 -0.70
CA ILE A 22 17.35 -11.61 -0.03
C ILE A 22 18.42 -12.09 -1.01
N VAL A 23 19.52 -11.36 -1.01
CA VAL A 23 20.74 -11.76 -1.69
C VAL A 23 21.80 -12.10 -0.64
N ALA A 24 22.27 -13.34 -0.63
CA ALA A 24 23.22 -13.85 0.37
C ALA A 24 24.70 -13.55 0.05
N GLY A 25 25.03 -13.42 -1.25
CA GLY A 25 26.40 -13.15 -1.72
C GLY A 25 26.83 -11.70 -1.52
N VAL A 26 26.96 -11.26 -0.27
CA VAL A 26 27.29 -9.88 0.11
C VAL A 26 28.66 -9.79 0.80
N PRO A 27 29.38 -8.67 0.67
CA PRO A 27 30.62 -8.45 1.41
C PRO A 27 30.40 -8.46 2.92
N ARG A 28 31.28 -9.18 3.63
CA ARG A 28 31.31 -9.25 5.09
C ARG A 28 32.70 -8.88 5.60
N GLY A 29 32.75 -8.18 6.74
CA GLY A 29 34.00 -7.80 7.41
C GLY A 29 33.91 -7.97 8.92
N ARG A 30 35.07 -7.93 9.58
CA ARG A 30 35.20 -7.95 11.04
C ARG A 30 35.53 -6.55 11.56
N SER A 31 35.09 -6.22 12.77
CA SER A 31 35.25 -4.89 13.34
C SER A 31 36.71 -4.46 13.54
N ASP A 32 37.61 -5.43 13.72
CA ASP A 32 39.03 -5.23 13.97
C ASP A 32 39.89 -5.03 12.70
N GLU A 33 39.34 -5.36 11.52
CA GLU A 33 39.97 -5.18 10.21
C GLU A 33 40.12 -3.69 9.85
N THR A 34 41.05 -3.39 8.94
CA THR A 34 41.23 -2.03 8.39
C THR A 34 40.51 -1.86 7.05
N ALA A 35 40.26 -0.60 6.67
CA ALA A 35 39.68 -0.27 5.36
C ALA A 35 40.48 -0.87 4.19
N ALA A 36 41.82 -0.82 4.26
CA ALA A 36 42.69 -1.40 3.23
C ALA A 36 42.50 -2.91 3.07
N GLN A 37 42.40 -3.64 4.19
CA GLN A 37 42.17 -5.08 4.19
C GLN A 37 40.82 -5.42 3.58
N ALA A 38 39.77 -4.70 3.96
CA ALA A 38 38.43 -4.88 3.41
C ALA A 38 38.39 -4.60 1.90
N VAL A 39 38.98 -3.49 1.42
CA VAL A 39 39.04 -3.15 -0.01
C VAL A 39 39.83 -4.19 -0.81
N SER A 40 40.93 -4.69 -0.25
CA SER A 40 41.70 -5.77 -0.88
C SER A 40 40.88 -7.06 -0.96
N ALA A 41 40.12 -7.41 0.08
CA ALA A 41 39.26 -8.60 0.11
C ALA A 41 38.05 -8.52 -0.84
N LEU A 42 37.61 -7.30 -1.20
CA LEU A 42 36.59 -7.09 -2.24
C LEU A 42 37.13 -7.39 -3.63
N SER A 43 38.42 -7.17 -3.87
CA SER A 43 39.04 -7.31 -5.19
C SER A 43 39.13 -8.78 -5.61
N GLY A 44 38.76 -9.06 -6.87
CA GLY A 44 38.83 -10.42 -7.44
C GLY A 44 37.71 -11.38 -7.01
N ARG A 45 36.72 -10.91 -6.23
CA ARG A 45 35.51 -11.67 -5.88
C ARG A 45 34.29 -11.09 -6.56
N ARG A 46 33.36 -11.96 -6.94
CA ARG A 46 32.04 -11.57 -7.43
C ARG A 46 31.04 -11.70 -6.29
N TYR A 47 30.35 -10.61 -6.02
CA TYR A 47 29.24 -10.55 -5.08
C TYR A 47 27.96 -10.33 -5.88
N ASP A 48 26.85 -10.78 -5.32
CA ASP A 48 25.53 -10.58 -5.89
C ASP A 48 25.03 -9.15 -5.61
N SER A 49 25.49 -8.52 -4.52
CA SER A 49 25.33 -7.09 -4.24
C SER A 49 26.56 -6.51 -3.54
N VAL A 50 27.03 -5.34 -4.00
CA VAL A 50 28.23 -4.64 -3.47
C VAL A 50 27.86 -3.26 -2.91
N THR A 51 26.61 -3.06 -2.46
CA THR A 51 26.18 -1.75 -1.96
C THR A 51 26.69 -1.49 -0.53
N LEU A 52 26.72 -2.54 0.30
CA LEU A 52 27.10 -2.48 1.71
C LEU A 52 28.16 -3.53 2.03
N LEU A 53 29.09 -3.16 2.90
CA LEU A 53 29.91 -4.08 3.68
C LEU A 53 29.23 -4.31 5.03
N CYS A 54 28.83 -5.55 5.30
CA CYS A 54 28.19 -5.91 6.56
C CYS A 54 29.23 -6.34 7.59
N ILE A 55 29.27 -5.67 8.74
CA ILE A 55 30.20 -5.98 9.82
C ILE A 55 29.55 -6.96 10.77
N THR A 56 30.20 -8.11 11.01
CA THR A 56 29.64 -9.21 11.80
C THR A 56 30.58 -9.68 12.91
N ASP A 57 30.02 -10.20 13.99
CA ASP A 57 30.78 -10.88 15.05
C ASP A 57 31.05 -12.36 14.71
N ALA A 58 31.85 -13.04 15.55
CA ALA A 58 32.22 -14.44 15.33
C ALA A 58 31.03 -15.40 15.15
N ASP A 59 29.84 -15.04 15.63
CA ASP A 59 28.60 -15.79 15.51
C ASP A 59 27.73 -15.34 14.31
N ASP A 60 28.29 -14.59 13.36
CA ASP A 60 27.62 -13.98 12.20
C ASP A 60 26.51 -12.96 12.56
N ARG A 61 26.51 -12.42 13.79
CA ARG A 61 25.55 -11.38 14.15
C ARG A 61 25.93 -10.05 13.56
N LEU A 62 24.96 -9.35 12.99
CA LEU A 62 25.17 -8.04 12.38
C LEU A 62 25.45 -6.97 13.46
N LEU A 63 26.65 -6.38 13.42
CA LEU A 63 27.10 -5.32 14.31
C LEU A 63 26.90 -3.91 13.73
N GLY A 64 26.90 -3.81 12.39
CA GLY A 64 26.75 -2.55 11.67
C GLY A 64 27.01 -2.71 10.17
N VAL A 65 26.87 -1.61 9.43
CA VAL A 65 27.16 -1.59 7.99
C VAL A 65 28.04 -0.40 7.62
N ILE A 66 28.78 -0.55 6.53
CA ILE A 66 29.55 0.52 5.88
C ILE A 66 29.12 0.57 4.41
N ARG A 67 28.82 1.75 3.88
CA ARG A 67 28.58 1.90 2.43
C ARG A 67 29.91 1.75 1.71
N ILE A 68 29.94 1.02 0.61
CA ILE A 68 31.20 0.81 -0.14
C ILE A 68 31.84 2.14 -0.58
N ALA A 69 31.03 3.15 -0.90
CA ALA A 69 31.55 4.50 -1.18
C ALA A 69 32.32 5.11 0.00
N ASP A 70 31.82 4.95 1.22
CA ASP A 70 32.49 5.46 2.43
C ASP A 70 33.76 4.65 2.73
N LEU A 71 33.73 3.33 2.51
CA LEU A 71 34.89 2.45 2.66
C LEU A 71 36.02 2.86 1.71
N LEU A 72 35.70 3.16 0.45
CA LEU A 72 36.69 3.57 -0.56
C LEU A 72 37.26 4.97 -0.31
N ALA A 73 36.51 5.83 0.39
CA ALA A 73 36.94 7.18 0.76
C ALA A 73 37.70 7.23 2.09
N ALA A 74 37.62 6.17 2.91
CA ALA A 74 38.23 6.14 4.23
C ALA A 74 39.77 6.00 4.18
N PRO A 75 40.49 6.48 5.22
CA PRO A 75 41.92 6.21 5.36
C PRO A 75 42.21 4.70 5.38
N PRO A 76 43.25 4.21 4.67
CA PRO A 76 43.56 2.77 4.57
C PRO A 76 43.72 2.07 5.93
N GLU A 77 44.22 2.78 6.94
CA GLU A 77 44.52 2.28 8.28
C GLU A 77 43.34 2.41 9.25
N ALA A 78 42.26 3.09 8.86
CA ALA A 78 41.07 3.24 9.70
C ALA A 78 40.42 1.87 9.96
N ARG A 79 40.01 1.61 11.20
CA ARG A 79 39.36 0.35 11.58
C ARG A 79 37.90 0.37 11.15
N LEU A 80 37.38 -0.77 10.70
CA LEU A 80 35.97 -0.88 10.31
C LEU A 80 35.02 -0.58 11.47
N ALA A 81 35.43 -0.86 12.72
CA ALA A 81 34.66 -0.49 13.93
C ALA A 81 34.36 1.01 14.07
N ASP A 82 35.24 1.86 13.54
CA ASP A 82 35.14 3.33 13.63
C ASP A 82 34.36 3.91 12.45
N LEU A 83 34.31 3.18 11.33
CA LEU A 83 33.61 3.58 10.10
C LEU A 83 32.16 3.07 10.06
N MET A 84 31.84 2.00 10.79
CA MET A 84 30.52 1.37 10.72
C MET A 84 29.42 2.18 11.39
N VAL A 85 28.26 2.17 10.75
CA VAL A 85 27.01 2.61 11.37
C VAL A 85 26.46 1.44 12.17
N ARG A 86 26.56 1.52 13.50
CA ARG A 86 26.16 0.44 14.43
C ARG A 86 24.66 0.24 14.48
N ASP A 87 23.91 1.33 14.50
CA ASP A 87 22.44 1.30 14.55
C ASP A 87 21.84 1.38 13.14
N ALA A 88 22.37 0.55 12.24
CA ALA A 88 21.85 0.45 10.89
C ALA A 88 20.46 -0.21 10.91
N ALA A 89 19.51 0.42 10.21
CA ALA A 89 18.20 -0.15 9.96
C ALA A 89 18.35 -1.53 9.31
N ARG A 90 17.63 -2.51 9.84
CA ARG A 90 17.63 -3.92 9.41
C ARG A 90 16.23 -4.49 9.54
N VAL A 91 15.94 -5.50 8.74
CA VAL A 91 14.63 -6.17 8.74
C VAL A 91 14.79 -7.67 8.99
N HIS A 92 13.72 -8.30 9.47
CA HIS A 92 13.66 -9.75 9.54
C HIS A 92 13.16 -10.34 8.21
N ALA A 93 13.49 -11.60 7.95
CA ALA A 93 13.12 -12.28 6.70
C ALA A 93 11.61 -12.45 6.50
N ASP A 94 10.83 -12.46 7.58
CA ASP A 94 9.37 -12.59 7.62
C ASP A 94 8.63 -11.25 7.48
N VAL A 95 9.34 -10.13 7.46
CA VAL A 95 8.73 -8.80 7.28
C VAL A 95 8.16 -8.69 5.87
N ASP A 96 6.96 -8.12 5.77
CA ASP A 96 6.30 -7.82 4.51
C ASP A 96 7.15 -6.92 3.59
N GLN A 97 7.17 -7.21 2.29
CA GLN A 97 7.93 -6.47 1.29
C GLN A 97 7.60 -4.97 1.24
N GLU A 98 6.33 -4.58 1.44
CA GLU A 98 5.88 -3.19 1.42
C GLU A 98 6.55 -2.42 2.57
N LYS A 99 6.61 -3.04 3.75
CA LYS A 99 7.26 -2.47 4.94
C LYS A 99 8.77 -2.32 4.73
N VAL A 100 9.41 -3.28 4.07
CA VAL A 100 10.83 -3.16 3.70
C VAL A 100 11.06 -1.97 2.78
N ALA A 101 10.24 -1.81 1.74
CA ALA A 101 10.35 -0.72 0.79
C ALA A 101 10.07 0.65 1.44
N SER A 102 9.06 0.72 2.31
CA SER A 102 8.73 1.92 3.09
C SER A 102 9.88 2.33 4.02
N LEU A 103 10.48 1.38 4.73
CA LEU A 103 11.66 1.62 5.58
C LEU A 103 12.84 2.15 4.75
N ALA A 104 13.08 1.58 3.56
CA ALA A 104 14.15 2.02 2.67
C ALA A 104 13.97 3.46 2.22
N LEU A 105 12.74 3.84 1.82
CA LEU A 105 12.42 5.20 1.39
C LEU A 105 12.53 6.20 2.54
N HIS A 106 12.04 5.85 3.73
CA HIS A 106 12.05 6.73 4.90
C HIS A 106 13.48 7.09 5.34
N HIS A 107 14.38 6.10 5.34
CA HIS A 107 15.78 6.29 5.75
C HIS A 107 16.74 6.54 4.58
N VAL A 108 16.24 6.67 3.34
CA VAL A 108 17.02 6.88 2.12
C VAL A 108 18.14 5.84 1.98
N LEU A 109 17.78 4.56 2.14
CA LEU A 109 18.70 3.43 2.11
C LEU A 109 18.76 2.84 0.71
N ASN A 110 19.99 2.59 0.23
CA ASN A 110 20.23 1.96 -1.07
C ASN A 110 20.24 0.41 -0.99
N ALA A 111 20.24 -0.14 0.22
CA ALA A 111 20.13 -1.56 0.48
C ALA A 111 19.78 -1.78 1.97
N ILE A 112 19.10 -2.88 2.29
CA ILE A 112 18.69 -3.20 3.67
C ILE A 112 19.24 -4.57 4.08
N PRO A 113 20.03 -4.66 5.18
CA PRO A 113 20.42 -5.93 5.76
C PRO A 113 19.23 -6.72 6.30
N VAL A 114 19.23 -8.01 6.02
CA VAL A 114 18.20 -8.94 6.51
C VAL A 114 18.80 -9.90 7.52
N VAL A 115 18.16 -10.02 8.68
CA VAL A 115 18.63 -10.83 9.81
C VAL A 115 17.58 -11.84 10.25
N ASP A 116 18.03 -12.93 10.87
CA ASP A 116 17.14 -13.86 11.57
C ASP A 116 16.75 -13.33 12.96
N HIS A 117 15.91 -14.07 13.69
CA HIS A 117 15.52 -13.71 15.06
C HIS A 117 16.68 -13.74 16.08
N SER A 118 17.81 -14.36 15.74
CA SER A 118 19.05 -14.36 16.53
C SER A 118 20.01 -13.22 16.14
N ASN A 119 19.56 -12.29 15.28
CA ASN A 119 20.30 -11.18 14.70
C ASN A 119 21.47 -11.62 13.80
N ARG A 120 21.46 -12.85 13.30
CA ARG A 120 22.45 -13.34 12.33
C ARG A 120 22.15 -12.80 10.94
N LEU A 121 23.17 -12.36 10.22
CA LEU A 121 23.04 -11.83 8.87
C LEU A 121 22.70 -12.95 7.87
N LEU A 122 21.51 -12.85 7.28
CA LEU A 122 21.08 -13.75 6.19
C LEU A 122 21.54 -13.23 4.83
N GLY A 123 21.52 -11.91 4.65
CA GLY A 123 21.91 -11.25 3.41
C GLY A 123 21.46 -9.79 3.38
N VAL A 124 21.28 -9.26 2.17
CA VAL A 124 20.84 -7.88 1.95
C VAL A 124 19.78 -7.86 0.85
N ILE A 125 18.82 -6.96 0.95
CA ILE A 125 17.90 -6.61 -0.14
C ILE A 125 18.50 -5.41 -0.89
N PRO A 126 18.92 -5.58 -2.16
CA PRO A 126 19.58 -4.52 -2.92
C PRO A 126 18.58 -3.52 -3.49
N SER A 127 19.08 -2.36 -3.95
CA SER A 127 18.28 -1.30 -4.58
C SER A 127 17.40 -1.78 -5.73
N GLU A 128 17.90 -2.69 -6.56
CA GLU A 128 17.21 -3.25 -7.71
C GLU A 128 15.96 -4.04 -7.27
N ALA A 129 16.06 -4.76 -6.16
CA ALA A 129 14.95 -5.47 -5.56
C ALA A 129 13.95 -4.50 -4.92
N LEU A 130 14.43 -3.48 -4.20
CA LEU A 130 13.58 -2.42 -3.63
C LEU A 130 12.76 -1.71 -4.73
N LEU A 131 13.39 -1.39 -5.87
CA LEU A 131 12.70 -0.82 -7.03
C LEU A 131 11.65 -1.77 -7.61
N HIS A 132 11.93 -3.08 -7.62
CA HIS A 132 10.98 -4.08 -8.09
C HIS A 132 9.75 -4.17 -7.19
N ILE A 133 9.97 -4.20 -5.87
CA ILE A 133 8.92 -4.20 -4.85
C ILE A 133 8.05 -2.94 -5.02
N LEU A 134 8.65 -1.75 -5.01
CA LEU A 134 7.92 -0.48 -5.16
C LEU A 134 7.07 -0.42 -6.43
N ARG A 135 7.60 -0.93 -7.55
CA ARG A 135 6.84 -1.00 -8.80
C ARG A 135 5.68 -1.98 -8.71
N ARG A 136 5.87 -3.12 -8.04
CA ARG A 136 4.86 -4.16 -7.88
C ARG A 136 3.71 -3.66 -7.02
N GLU A 137 4.01 -3.11 -5.84
CA GLU A 137 3.03 -2.47 -4.95
C GLU A 137 2.21 -1.40 -5.68
N HIS A 138 2.88 -0.52 -6.42
CA HIS A 138 2.19 0.54 -7.16
C HIS A 138 1.19 0.01 -8.21
N VAL A 139 1.55 -1.07 -8.90
CA VAL A 139 0.68 -1.71 -9.90
C VAL A 139 -0.47 -2.44 -9.21
N GLU A 140 -0.19 -3.10 -8.10
CA GLU A 140 -1.18 -3.83 -7.32
C GLU A 140 -2.23 -2.89 -6.72
N ASP A 141 -1.82 -1.79 -6.10
CA ASP A 141 -2.73 -0.74 -5.60
C ASP A 141 -3.67 -0.22 -6.70
N LEU A 142 -3.14 -0.01 -7.91
CA LEU A 142 -3.93 0.45 -9.05
C LEU A 142 -4.94 -0.61 -9.50
N HIS A 143 -4.57 -1.89 -9.45
CA HIS A 143 -5.48 -2.99 -9.77
C HIS A 143 -6.55 -3.17 -8.70
N ARG A 144 -6.19 -3.06 -7.41
CA ARG A 144 -7.13 -3.05 -6.28
C ARG A 144 -8.14 -1.91 -6.45
N PHE A 145 -7.67 -0.71 -6.77
CA PHE A 145 -8.53 0.45 -7.07
C PHE A 145 -9.49 0.21 -8.25
N ALA A 146 -9.09 -0.59 -9.24
CA ALA A 146 -9.92 -0.93 -10.39
C ALA A 146 -10.85 -2.16 -10.15
N GLY A 147 -10.86 -2.74 -8.95
CA GLY A 147 -11.62 -3.96 -8.64
C GLY A 147 -11.12 -5.21 -9.38
N ILE A 148 -9.86 -5.22 -9.80
CA ILE A 148 -9.21 -6.37 -10.45
C ILE A 148 -8.44 -7.12 -9.36
N SER A 149 -9.03 -8.21 -8.85
CA SER A 149 -8.34 -9.07 -7.89
C SER A 149 -7.36 -10.00 -8.62
N ARG A 150 -6.16 -10.14 -8.04
CA ARG A 150 -5.02 -11.00 -8.41
C ARG A 150 -3.99 -10.39 -9.36
N GLU A 151 -2.76 -10.32 -8.83
CA GLU A 151 -1.54 -10.31 -9.63
C GLU A 151 -1.49 -11.61 -10.45
N THR A 152 -1.86 -11.54 -11.72
CA THR A 152 -1.17 -12.34 -12.72
C THR A 152 -0.44 -11.37 -13.60
N HIS A 153 0.88 -11.49 -13.58
CA HIS A 153 1.82 -10.63 -14.27
C HIS A 153 1.28 -10.01 -15.56
N ARG A 154 1.47 -8.69 -15.66
CA ARG A 154 1.26 -7.81 -16.82
C ARG A 154 -0.19 -7.31 -16.98
N ALA A 155 -0.39 -6.03 -16.70
CA ALA A 155 -1.53 -5.24 -17.21
C ALA A 155 -1.75 -5.41 -18.73
N ARG A 156 -0.70 -5.79 -19.47
CA ARG A 156 -0.75 -6.19 -20.88
C ARG A 156 -1.51 -7.52 -21.10
N GLU A 157 -1.28 -8.53 -20.28
CA GLU A 157 -2.05 -9.78 -20.28
C GLU A 157 -3.48 -9.54 -19.79
N ALA A 158 -3.74 -8.58 -18.90
CA ALA A 158 -5.11 -8.23 -18.52
C ALA A 158 -5.91 -7.71 -19.74
N ILE A 159 -5.34 -6.85 -20.58
CA ILE A 159 -6.00 -6.36 -21.81
C ILE A 159 -6.03 -7.44 -22.91
N GLU A 160 -4.97 -8.24 -23.04
CA GLU A 160 -4.82 -9.29 -24.06
C GLU A 160 -5.52 -10.61 -23.67
N SER A 161 -6.00 -10.74 -22.43
CA SER A 161 -6.69 -11.93 -21.94
C SER A 161 -8.06 -12.11 -22.58
N ALA A 162 -8.42 -13.39 -22.78
CA ALA A 162 -9.71 -13.77 -23.34
C ALA A 162 -10.87 -13.09 -22.58
N PRO A 163 -11.89 -12.55 -23.26
CA PRO A 163 -13.01 -11.84 -22.63
C PRO A 163 -13.68 -12.61 -21.48
N LEU A 164 -13.76 -13.94 -21.59
CA LEU A 164 -14.31 -14.83 -20.55
C LEU A 164 -13.51 -14.78 -19.24
N ARG A 165 -12.18 -14.66 -19.31
CA ARG A 165 -11.33 -14.58 -18.12
C ARG A 165 -11.55 -13.25 -17.40
N ARG A 166 -11.51 -12.13 -18.14
CA ARG A 166 -11.82 -10.80 -17.58
C ARG A 166 -13.22 -10.72 -16.98
N ALA A 167 -14.21 -11.33 -17.62
CA ALA A 167 -15.57 -11.37 -17.10
C ALA A 167 -15.60 -12.13 -15.77
N ARG A 168 -14.94 -13.30 -15.68
CA ARG A 168 -14.86 -14.09 -14.45
C ARG A 168 -14.18 -13.32 -13.31
N ASP A 169 -13.15 -12.53 -13.60
CA ASP A 169 -12.42 -11.77 -12.59
C ASP A 169 -13.24 -10.56 -12.08
N ARG A 170 -14.08 -9.96 -12.93
CA ARG A 170 -14.91 -8.78 -12.57
C ARG A 170 -16.28 -9.11 -12.01
N LEU A 171 -16.86 -10.25 -12.41
CA LEU A 171 -18.24 -10.61 -12.10
C LEU A 171 -18.53 -10.69 -10.59
N PRO A 172 -17.65 -11.25 -9.72
CA PRO A 172 -17.89 -11.26 -8.29
C PRO A 172 -18.09 -9.86 -7.71
N TRP A 173 -17.23 -8.90 -8.09
CA TRP A 173 -17.34 -7.51 -7.65
C TRP A 173 -18.61 -6.83 -8.18
N LEU A 174 -18.96 -7.07 -9.45
CA LEU A 174 -20.20 -6.53 -10.04
C LEU A 174 -21.45 -7.11 -9.39
N LEU A 175 -21.45 -8.39 -9.00
CA LEU A 175 -22.55 -9.03 -8.29
C LEU A 175 -22.69 -8.47 -6.88
N ALA A 176 -21.59 -8.22 -6.17
CA ALA A 176 -21.61 -7.54 -4.88
C ALA A 176 -22.20 -6.12 -5.01
N GLY A 177 -21.77 -5.36 -6.02
CA GLY A 177 -22.32 -4.05 -6.35
C GLY A 177 -23.81 -4.09 -6.71
N LEU A 178 -24.27 -5.15 -7.41
CA LEU A 178 -25.68 -5.36 -7.72
C LEU A 178 -26.51 -5.59 -6.45
N VAL A 179 -26.03 -6.42 -5.52
CA VAL A 179 -26.71 -6.61 -4.23
C VAL A 179 -26.78 -5.29 -3.45
N GLY A 180 -25.70 -4.51 -3.44
CA GLY A 180 -25.67 -3.18 -2.85
C GLY A 180 -26.67 -2.21 -3.48
N SER A 181 -26.78 -2.21 -4.82
CA SER A 181 -27.73 -1.34 -5.53
C SER A 181 -29.19 -1.73 -5.32
N MET A 182 -29.48 -3.02 -5.17
CA MET A 182 -30.80 -3.50 -4.76
C MET A 182 -31.17 -3.02 -3.35
N PHE A 183 -30.21 -3.04 -2.41
CA PHE A 183 -30.42 -2.49 -1.07
C PHE A 183 -30.69 -0.98 -1.12
N ALA A 184 -29.91 -0.22 -1.90
CA ALA A 184 -30.13 1.21 -2.08
C ALA A 184 -31.52 1.51 -2.69
N THR A 185 -31.93 0.73 -3.68
CA THR A 185 -33.27 0.85 -4.31
C THR A 185 -34.38 0.60 -3.29
N TRP A 186 -34.24 -0.42 -2.44
CA TRP A 186 -35.18 -0.70 -1.37
C TRP A 186 -35.26 0.42 -0.33
N VAL A 187 -34.16 1.12 -0.04
CA VAL A 187 -34.17 2.32 0.81
C VAL A 187 -34.92 3.47 0.13
N VAL A 188 -34.62 3.76 -1.13
CA VAL A 188 -35.28 4.84 -1.90
C VAL A 188 -36.78 4.60 -2.04
N ALA A 189 -37.21 3.35 -2.23
CA ALA A 189 -38.62 2.98 -2.34
C ALA A 189 -39.44 3.38 -1.10
N ARG A 190 -38.84 3.45 0.10
CA ARG A 190 -39.54 3.95 1.29
C ARG A 190 -39.88 5.43 1.24
N PHE A 191 -39.23 6.20 0.38
CA PHE A 191 -39.49 7.62 0.17
C PHE A 191 -40.47 7.88 -0.98
N GLU A 192 -41.15 6.84 -1.48
CA GLU A 192 -42.13 6.94 -2.58
C GLU A 192 -43.18 8.04 -2.34
N GLN A 193 -43.74 8.15 -1.13
CA GLN A 193 -44.72 9.20 -0.81
C GLN A 193 -44.12 10.61 -0.94
N ALA A 194 -42.86 10.81 -0.52
CA ALA A 194 -42.18 12.10 -0.64
C ALA A 194 -41.85 12.42 -2.11
N LEU A 195 -41.45 11.41 -2.88
CA LEU A 195 -41.18 11.55 -4.32
C LEU A 195 -42.46 11.85 -5.11
N ASN A 196 -43.60 11.22 -4.75
CA ASN A 196 -44.90 11.50 -5.36
C ASN A 196 -45.41 12.89 -4.99
N ALA A 197 -45.15 13.36 -3.77
CA ALA A 197 -45.48 14.73 -3.38
C ALA A 197 -44.65 15.77 -4.15
N ARG A 198 -43.40 15.44 -4.50
CA ARG A 198 -42.48 16.33 -5.24
C ARG A 198 -41.56 15.54 -6.16
N VAL A 199 -42.01 15.32 -7.40
CA VAL A 199 -41.27 14.55 -8.42
C VAL A 199 -39.88 15.13 -8.69
N ALA A 200 -39.72 16.45 -8.60
CA ALA A 200 -38.44 17.13 -8.82
C ALA A 200 -37.30 16.64 -7.91
N ILE A 201 -37.60 16.08 -6.72
CA ILE A 201 -36.59 15.49 -5.84
C ILE A 201 -35.84 14.35 -6.54
N ALA A 202 -36.56 13.54 -7.33
CA ALA A 202 -35.98 12.39 -8.03
C ALA A 202 -34.89 12.81 -9.03
N PHE A 203 -35.00 14.01 -9.63
CA PHE A 203 -34.02 14.50 -10.62
C PHE A 203 -32.63 14.75 -10.02
N PHE A 204 -32.56 14.98 -8.70
CA PHE A 204 -31.29 15.24 -8.02
C PHE A 204 -30.64 13.96 -7.47
N VAL A 205 -31.38 12.86 -7.34
CA VAL A 205 -30.86 11.61 -6.77
C VAL A 205 -29.63 11.10 -7.53
N PRO A 206 -29.61 11.00 -8.88
CA PRO A 206 -28.44 10.52 -9.60
C PRO A 206 -27.20 11.40 -9.39
N GLY A 207 -27.39 12.73 -9.37
CA GLY A 207 -26.30 13.69 -9.15
C GLY A 207 -25.74 13.63 -7.73
N LEU A 208 -26.61 13.51 -6.72
CA LEU A 208 -26.22 13.33 -5.32
C LEU A 208 -25.44 12.03 -5.11
N VAL A 209 -25.92 10.92 -5.70
CA VAL A 209 -25.25 9.61 -5.63
C VAL A 209 -23.87 9.69 -6.30
N TYR A 210 -23.80 10.27 -7.50
CA TYR A 210 -22.52 10.45 -8.21
C TYR A 210 -21.52 11.28 -7.40
N LEU A 211 -21.94 12.39 -6.81
CA LEU A 211 -21.05 13.25 -6.03
C LEU A 211 -20.58 12.57 -4.73
N ALA A 212 -21.47 11.85 -4.05
CA ALA A 212 -21.11 11.06 -2.88
C ALA A 212 -20.09 9.97 -3.24
N ASP A 213 -20.31 9.24 -4.34
CA ASP A 213 -19.42 8.21 -4.86
C ASP A 213 -18.05 8.78 -5.26
N ALA A 214 -18.03 9.91 -5.97
CA ALA A 214 -16.81 10.59 -6.38
C ALA A 214 -16.00 11.11 -5.19
N ILE A 215 -16.66 11.69 -4.18
CA ILE A 215 -16.01 12.14 -2.94
C ILE A 215 -15.45 10.94 -2.18
N GLY A 216 -16.24 9.88 -1.99
CA GLY A 216 -15.81 8.66 -1.31
C GLY A 216 -14.61 8.01 -1.99
N THR A 217 -14.64 7.88 -3.31
CA THR A 217 -13.55 7.32 -4.12
C THR A 217 -12.26 8.16 -4.02
N GLN A 218 -12.38 9.49 -4.00
CA GLN A 218 -11.23 10.37 -3.80
C GLN A 218 -10.62 10.19 -2.42
N THR A 219 -11.46 10.13 -1.38
CA THR A 219 -11.01 9.87 -0.02
C THR A 219 -10.37 8.49 0.11
N GLU A 220 -10.95 7.45 -0.51
CA GLU A 220 -10.41 6.09 -0.50
C GLU A 220 -9.01 6.05 -1.15
N ALA A 221 -8.82 6.72 -2.29
CA ALA A 221 -7.52 6.81 -2.95
C ALA A 221 -6.46 7.49 -2.06
N VAL A 222 -6.85 8.52 -1.29
CA VAL A 222 -5.98 9.18 -0.31
C VAL A 222 -5.73 8.27 0.89
N ALA A 223 -6.74 7.56 1.37
CA ALA A 223 -6.67 6.64 2.50
C ALA A 223 -5.70 5.48 2.23
N VAL A 224 -5.84 4.79 1.09
CA VAL A 224 -4.98 3.66 0.72
C VAL A 224 -3.50 4.07 0.67
N ARG A 225 -3.20 5.24 0.09
CA ARG A 225 -1.82 5.76 0.03
C ARG A 225 -1.33 6.34 1.35
N GLY A 226 -2.22 6.97 2.11
CA GLY A 226 -1.90 7.73 3.31
C GLY A 226 -1.79 6.88 4.57
N LEU A 227 -2.57 5.80 4.68
CA LEU A 227 -2.59 4.93 5.86
C LEU A 227 -1.26 4.20 6.08
N SER A 228 -0.60 3.75 5.00
CA SER A 228 0.72 3.09 5.08
C SER A 228 1.86 4.06 5.44
N LEU A 229 1.70 5.35 5.11
CA LEU A 229 2.73 6.39 5.30
C LEU A 229 2.52 7.25 6.56
N SER A 230 1.36 7.17 7.21
CA SER A 230 0.98 8.07 8.30
C SER A 230 1.09 7.39 9.67
N HIS A 231 1.79 8.05 10.60
CA HIS A 231 1.83 7.66 12.01
C HIS A 231 0.72 8.33 12.86
N ALA A 232 -0.21 9.06 12.24
CA ALA A 232 -1.28 9.73 12.95
C ALA A 232 -2.34 8.75 13.47
N SER A 233 -3.01 9.09 14.59
CA SER A 233 -4.11 8.28 15.09
C SER A 233 -5.32 8.29 14.14
N LEU A 234 -6.04 7.17 14.07
CA LEU A 234 -7.22 7.03 13.21
C LEU A 234 -8.26 8.12 13.47
N SER A 235 -8.49 8.50 14.74
CA SER A 235 -9.44 9.55 15.09
C SER A 235 -9.06 10.91 14.51
N HIS A 236 -7.76 11.20 14.44
CA HIS A 236 -7.25 12.42 13.83
C HIS A 236 -7.43 12.40 12.30
N LEU A 237 -7.17 11.26 11.67
CA LEU A 237 -7.37 11.07 10.23
C LEU A 237 -8.85 11.21 9.85
N VAL A 238 -9.76 10.49 10.55
CA VAL A 238 -11.22 10.58 10.35
C VAL A 238 -11.73 11.99 10.60
N GLY A 239 -11.23 12.67 11.64
CA GLY A 239 -11.63 14.04 11.94
C GLY A 239 -11.25 15.03 10.84
N ASN A 240 -10.05 14.92 10.28
CA ASN A 240 -9.60 15.78 9.19
C ASN A 240 -10.39 15.50 7.91
N GLU A 241 -10.64 14.24 7.61
CA GLU A 241 -11.31 13.84 6.37
C GLU A 241 -12.81 14.12 6.40
N LEU A 242 -13.44 14.01 7.57
CA LEU A 242 -14.80 14.53 7.79
C LEU A 242 -14.85 16.04 7.52
N ARG A 243 -13.90 16.83 8.03
CA ARG A 243 -13.85 18.28 7.78
C ARG A 243 -13.68 18.58 6.29
N THR A 244 -12.80 17.87 5.59
CA THR A 244 -12.64 17.97 4.14
C THR A 244 -13.97 17.71 3.42
N GLY A 245 -14.65 16.62 3.75
CA GLY A 245 -15.95 16.26 3.17
C GLY A 245 -17.04 17.30 3.42
N LEU A 246 -17.11 17.86 4.64
CA LEU A 246 -18.03 18.93 4.98
C LEU A 246 -17.72 20.22 4.21
N LEU A 247 -16.45 20.60 4.04
CA LEU A 247 -16.04 21.77 3.25
C LEU A 247 -16.41 21.62 1.76
N ILE A 248 -16.17 20.44 1.18
CA ILE A 248 -16.57 20.12 -0.19
C ILE A 248 -18.11 20.19 -0.30
N GLY A 249 -18.82 19.57 0.65
CA GLY A 249 -20.28 19.58 0.69
C GLY A 249 -20.88 20.99 0.83
N ILE A 250 -20.30 21.86 1.66
CA ILE A 250 -20.67 23.28 1.74
C ILE A 250 -20.46 23.97 0.39
N THR A 251 -19.30 23.77 -0.23
CA THR A 251 -18.96 24.42 -1.50
C THR A 251 -19.93 23.99 -2.61
N LEU A 252 -20.16 22.69 -2.76
CA LEU A 252 -21.11 22.15 -3.74
C LEU A 252 -22.54 22.57 -3.45
N GLY A 253 -22.95 22.57 -2.18
CA GLY A 253 -24.26 23.03 -1.74
C GLY A 253 -24.48 24.52 -2.02
N ALA A 254 -23.49 25.37 -1.77
CA ALA A 254 -23.53 26.80 -2.03
C ALA A 254 -23.62 27.12 -3.53
N VAL A 255 -22.94 26.34 -4.37
CA VAL A 255 -23.03 26.47 -5.84
C VAL A 255 -24.38 25.96 -6.36
N THR A 256 -24.86 24.83 -5.83
CA THR A 256 -26.09 24.17 -6.31
C THR A 256 -27.35 24.93 -5.90
N PHE A 257 -27.34 25.57 -4.71
CA PHE A 257 -28.51 26.29 -4.18
C PHE A 257 -29.08 27.33 -5.17
N PRO A 258 -28.32 28.33 -5.65
CA PRO A 258 -28.86 29.33 -6.57
C PRO A 258 -29.27 28.73 -7.92
N LEU A 259 -28.56 27.69 -8.39
CA LEU A 259 -28.89 27.02 -9.65
C LEU A 259 -30.25 26.32 -9.58
N VAL A 260 -30.48 25.55 -8.51
CA VAL A 260 -31.76 24.86 -8.29
C VAL A 260 -32.88 25.85 -8.04
N TRP A 261 -32.62 26.89 -7.24
CA TRP A 261 -33.63 27.90 -6.97
C TRP A 261 -34.04 28.64 -8.24
N PHE A 262 -33.09 29.04 -9.09
CA PHE A 262 -33.39 29.70 -10.35
C PHE A 262 -34.13 28.79 -11.34
N ALA A 263 -33.73 27.51 -11.44
CA ALA A 263 -34.32 26.58 -12.40
C ALA A 263 -35.73 26.12 -12.01
N PHE A 264 -36.01 25.92 -10.71
CA PHE A 264 -37.27 25.33 -10.24
C PHE A 264 -38.18 26.32 -9.49
N GLY A 265 -37.69 27.52 -9.16
CA GLY A 265 -38.44 28.52 -8.39
C GLY A 265 -38.73 28.12 -6.93
N ASP A 266 -38.22 26.98 -6.47
CA ASP A 266 -38.53 26.41 -5.16
C ASP A 266 -37.32 26.44 -4.23
N MET A 267 -37.35 27.37 -3.28
CA MET A 267 -36.30 27.56 -2.29
C MET A 267 -36.16 26.37 -1.32
N ARG A 268 -37.24 25.65 -1.03
CA ARG A 268 -37.19 24.47 -0.13
C ARG A 268 -36.52 23.29 -0.82
N LEU A 269 -36.79 23.11 -2.11
CA LEU A 269 -36.09 22.12 -2.93
C LEU A 269 -34.59 22.44 -3.02
N ALA A 270 -34.24 23.70 -3.33
CA ALA A 270 -32.86 24.14 -3.37
C ALA A 270 -32.13 23.92 -2.04
N ALA A 271 -32.73 24.32 -0.92
CA ALA A 271 -32.18 24.09 0.41
C ALA A 271 -32.00 22.59 0.71
N GLY A 272 -33.01 21.77 0.37
CA GLY A 272 -32.96 20.32 0.57
C GLY A 272 -31.81 19.66 -0.19
N VAL A 273 -31.60 20.02 -1.45
CA VAL A 273 -30.49 19.50 -2.27
C VAL A 273 -29.14 19.96 -1.71
N SER A 274 -29.01 21.23 -1.32
CA SER A 274 -27.75 21.75 -0.76
C SER A 274 -27.39 21.13 0.59
N ILE A 275 -28.37 20.90 1.47
CA ILE A 275 -28.16 20.20 2.74
C ILE A 275 -27.83 18.73 2.48
N ALA A 276 -28.49 18.10 1.51
CA ALA A 276 -28.16 16.73 1.13
C ALA A 276 -26.72 16.61 0.65
N LEU A 277 -26.22 17.54 -0.16
CA LEU A 277 -24.80 17.59 -0.59
C LEU A 277 -23.84 17.77 0.58
N PHE A 278 -24.16 18.64 1.54
CA PHE A 278 -23.38 18.84 2.75
C PHE A 278 -23.25 17.53 3.56
N CYS A 279 -24.37 16.89 3.85
CA CYS A 279 -24.40 15.63 4.60
C CYS A 279 -23.74 14.50 3.83
N ALA A 280 -24.00 14.38 2.52
CA ALA A 280 -23.43 13.37 1.66
C ALA A 280 -21.90 13.48 1.61
N GLY A 281 -21.35 14.70 1.52
CA GLY A 281 -19.90 14.92 1.55
C GLY A 281 -19.26 14.39 2.85
N GLY A 282 -19.82 14.73 4.01
CA GLY A 282 -19.28 14.25 5.29
C GLY A 282 -19.41 12.73 5.49
N ILE A 283 -20.53 12.14 5.07
CA ILE A 283 -20.75 10.68 5.15
C ILE A 283 -19.80 9.95 4.20
N ALA A 284 -19.70 10.42 2.95
CA ALA A 284 -18.87 9.80 1.92
C ALA A 284 -17.39 9.76 2.32
N THR A 285 -16.83 10.86 2.83
CA THR A 285 -15.43 10.88 3.28
C THR A 285 -15.20 9.99 4.50
N THR A 286 -16.16 9.95 5.43
CA THR A 286 -16.06 9.06 6.60
C THR A 286 -16.05 7.60 6.19
N ILE A 287 -16.95 7.18 5.29
CA ILE A 287 -17.00 5.81 4.78
C ILE A 287 -15.75 5.49 3.94
N GLY A 288 -15.34 6.41 3.06
CA GLY A 288 -14.17 6.22 2.17
C GLY A 288 -12.86 6.02 2.93
N LEU A 289 -12.73 6.58 4.14
CA LEU A 289 -11.55 6.35 4.99
C LEU A 289 -11.70 5.10 5.86
N LEU A 290 -12.89 4.85 6.43
CA LEU A 290 -13.11 3.73 7.34
C LEU A 290 -13.09 2.38 6.63
N LEU A 291 -13.52 2.32 5.37
CA LEU A 291 -13.60 1.08 4.63
C LEU A 291 -12.20 0.44 4.44
N PRO A 292 -11.18 1.11 3.85
CA PRO A 292 -9.83 0.56 3.76
C PRO A 292 -9.23 0.20 5.11
N TRP A 293 -9.45 1.02 6.14
CA TRP A 293 -8.93 0.76 7.48
C TRP A 293 -9.55 -0.50 8.13
N LEU A 294 -10.85 -0.72 7.96
CA LEU A 294 -11.53 -1.89 8.49
C LEU A 294 -11.01 -3.17 7.81
N LEU A 295 -10.77 -3.07 6.51
CA LEU A 295 -10.24 -4.14 5.68
C LEU A 295 -8.80 -4.51 6.09
N ASP A 296 -7.92 -3.53 6.28
CA ASP A 296 -6.56 -3.71 6.84
C ASP A 296 -6.60 -4.41 8.21
N LYS A 297 -7.45 -3.92 9.12
CA LYS A 297 -7.54 -4.45 10.50
C LYS A 297 -8.08 -5.88 10.57
N LEU A 298 -8.97 -6.27 9.66
CA LEU A 298 -9.51 -7.62 9.62
C LEU A 298 -8.47 -8.65 9.12
N GLY A 299 -7.25 -8.22 8.74
CA GLY A 299 -6.20 -9.09 8.20
C GLY A 299 -6.66 -9.87 6.96
N THR A 300 -7.82 -9.48 6.44
CA THR A 300 -8.45 -10.04 5.28
C THR A 300 -8.16 -9.00 4.25
N ASP A 301 -7.08 -9.20 3.50
CA ASP A 301 -7.03 -8.64 2.16
C ASP A 301 -8.42 -8.99 1.55
N PRO A 302 -9.30 -8.00 1.28
CA PRO A 302 -10.77 -8.19 1.23
C PRO A 302 -11.24 -9.05 0.05
N LEU A 303 -10.28 -9.59 -0.68
CA LEU A 303 -10.40 -10.26 -1.95
C LEU A 303 -9.83 -11.69 -1.91
N LEU A 304 -9.37 -12.20 -0.75
CA LEU A 304 -8.85 -13.56 -0.59
C LEU A 304 -9.87 -14.62 -0.12
N SER A 305 -11.16 -14.29 -0.07
CA SER A 305 -12.22 -15.31 0.01
C SER A 305 -12.75 -15.64 -1.39
N GLY A 306 -11.91 -16.30 -2.21
CA GLY A 306 -12.27 -16.79 -3.55
C GLY A 306 -11.11 -17.27 -4.42
#